data_AF-A0A2D7ZFD4-F1
#
_entry.id   AF-A0A2D7ZFD4-F1
#
_cell.length_a   1.000
_cell.length_b   1.000
_cell.length_c   1.000
_cell.angle_alpha   90.00
_cell.angle_beta   90.00
_cell.angle_gamma   90.00
#
_symmetry.space_group_name_H-M   'P 1'
#
loop_
_entity.id
_entity.type
_entity.pdbx_description
1 polymer ?
#
loop_
_entity_poly.entity_id
_entity_poly.type
_entity_poly.pdbx_seq_one_letter_code
_entity_poly.pdbx_strand_id
1 'polypeptide(L)'
;MPPRSKGPRLYLRRDRVDRRSGRPLPDVYVIRDGSVQRSTGCGADRLPEAERRLGEYIARKQATAALTPAAPQDPTTLPVATVLALYAQERAPQLAGKPESIAGFIRALLGFWGDKTVAEVKRTTCKAYVAWRTAQPRGGASSRGGLISEQTARRELEVLQGALSYWDGEHQLARKPRIWLPEKPESPRSALTRSEAAALLLAARGWRKTEDGRWVRLYHSTRANRAHVARFILLALYTGSRSGVILDLSWEKSAVSAWVDLERGILYRRGTAERDHHNKRRPPARLPGRLLGHLRRWRKMDLRREAVLREADPTARLIKVIHHGGQAIDKINRGFNACRRDAALADDVTPHWLRHTAATWLMERGVDLWLAANYLGMSVTTLEKHYGHHRLDFQATASGRIASAV
;
A
#
# COMPACT_ATOMS: atom_id res chain seq x y z
N MET A 1 -14.43 -29.88 -49.79
CA MET A 1 -13.46 -29.96 -48.69
C MET A 1 -12.10 -29.48 -49.18
N PRO A 2 -11.45 -28.49 -48.55
CA PRO A 2 -10.07 -28.15 -48.90
C PRO A 2 -9.14 -29.34 -48.59
N PRO A 3 -8.10 -29.59 -49.41
CA PRO A 3 -7.20 -30.73 -49.21
C PRO A 3 -6.45 -30.61 -47.87
N ARG A 4 -6.36 -31.73 -47.14
CA ARG A 4 -5.53 -31.83 -45.92
C ARG A 4 -4.08 -31.43 -46.24
N SER A 5 -3.53 -30.54 -45.40
CA SER A 5 -2.13 -30.14 -45.47
C SER A 5 -1.20 -31.36 -45.39
N LYS A 6 -0.24 -31.46 -46.32
CA LYS A 6 0.75 -32.56 -46.40
C LYS A 6 1.87 -32.49 -45.34
N GLY A 7 1.82 -31.53 -44.42
CA GLY A 7 2.83 -31.32 -43.37
C GLY A 7 4.24 -30.97 -43.87
N PRO A 8 5.20 -30.73 -42.95
CA PRO A 8 6.61 -30.56 -43.26
C PRO A 8 7.19 -31.85 -43.86
N ARG A 9 7.82 -31.76 -45.03
CA ARG A 9 8.43 -32.90 -45.71
C ARG A 9 9.66 -32.50 -46.49
N LEU A 10 10.55 -33.46 -46.72
CA LEU A 10 11.68 -33.27 -47.64
C LEU A 10 11.19 -33.33 -49.09
N TYR A 11 11.79 -32.48 -49.92
CA TYR A 11 11.62 -32.47 -51.36
C TYR A 11 12.98 -32.23 -52.00
N LEU A 12 13.41 -33.10 -52.91
CA LEU A 12 14.66 -32.92 -53.65
C LEU A 12 14.40 -31.93 -54.79
N ARG A 13 15.04 -30.77 -54.73
CA ARG A 13 14.91 -29.76 -55.78
C ARG A 13 16.00 -29.96 -56.82
N ARG A 14 15.59 -30.47 -57.98
CA ARG A 14 16.45 -30.72 -59.15
C ARG A 14 16.47 -29.55 -60.12
N ASP A 15 17.37 -29.64 -61.10
CA ASP A 15 17.42 -28.78 -62.30
C ASP A 15 17.45 -27.29 -61.96
N ARG A 16 18.17 -26.95 -60.88
CA ARG A 16 18.34 -25.57 -60.47
C ARG A 16 19.37 -24.92 -61.37
N VAL A 17 19.12 -23.68 -61.77
CA VAL A 17 20.06 -22.89 -62.56
C VAL A 17 20.37 -21.62 -61.81
N ASP A 18 21.65 -21.25 -61.76
CA ASP A 18 22.05 -19.96 -61.22
C ASP A 18 21.55 -18.85 -62.15
N ARG A 19 20.69 -17.97 -61.61
CA ARG A 19 20.09 -16.86 -62.34
C ARG A 19 21.10 -15.87 -62.93
N ARG A 20 22.33 -15.80 -62.40
CA ARG A 20 23.35 -14.83 -62.83
C ARG A 20 24.36 -15.42 -63.80
N SER A 21 24.68 -16.71 -63.67
CA SER A 21 25.72 -17.38 -64.46
C SER A 21 25.17 -18.41 -65.47
N GLY A 22 23.87 -18.75 -65.40
CA GLY A 22 23.24 -19.74 -66.28
C GLY A 22 23.70 -21.18 -66.04
N ARG A 23 24.55 -21.41 -65.04
CA ARG A 23 25.13 -22.73 -64.77
C ARG A 23 24.16 -23.61 -63.95
N PRO A 24 24.13 -24.93 -64.20
CA PRO A 24 23.38 -25.86 -63.38
C PRO A 24 23.95 -25.87 -61.96
N LEU A 25 23.06 -25.70 -60.98
CA LEU A 25 23.33 -25.77 -59.56
C LEU A 25 23.04 -27.19 -59.06
N PRO A 26 23.82 -27.69 -58.09
CA PRO A 26 23.61 -29.03 -57.55
C PRO A 26 22.21 -29.15 -56.91
N ASP A 27 21.67 -30.37 -57.02
CA ASP A 27 20.45 -30.80 -56.36
C ASP A 27 20.56 -30.64 -54.86
N VAL A 28 19.53 -30.07 -54.23
CA VAL A 28 19.52 -29.85 -52.79
C VAL A 28 18.16 -30.22 -52.21
N TYR A 29 18.17 -30.94 -51.08
CA TYR A 29 16.98 -31.18 -50.30
C TYR A 29 16.46 -29.88 -49.68
N VAL A 30 15.16 -29.68 -49.76
CA VAL A 30 14.45 -28.57 -49.13
C VAL A 30 13.35 -29.12 -48.25
N ILE A 31 13.14 -28.50 -47.09
CA ILE A 31 11.96 -28.71 -46.26
C ILE A 31 10.84 -27.86 -46.84
N ARG A 32 9.75 -28.51 -47.27
CA ARG A 32 8.51 -27.87 -47.71
C ARG A 32 7.45 -28.01 -46.64
N ASP A 33 6.94 -26.89 -46.16
CA ASP A 33 5.88 -26.81 -45.15
C ASP A 33 4.87 -25.74 -45.57
N GLY A 34 3.82 -26.17 -46.29
CA GLY A 34 2.87 -25.25 -46.93
C GLY A 34 3.55 -24.36 -47.98
N SER A 35 3.43 -23.04 -47.82
CA SER A 35 4.09 -22.02 -48.64
C SER A 35 5.55 -21.77 -48.25
N VAL A 36 6.00 -22.31 -47.10
CA VAL A 36 7.37 -22.14 -46.62
C VAL A 36 8.27 -23.19 -47.24
N GLN A 37 9.40 -22.74 -47.80
CA GLN A 37 10.44 -23.60 -48.35
C GLN A 37 11.79 -23.20 -47.75
N ARG A 38 12.43 -24.13 -47.03
CA ARG A 38 13.73 -23.91 -46.38
C ARG A 38 14.75 -24.91 -46.90
N SER A 39 15.87 -24.42 -47.43
CA SER A 39 16.97 -25.30 -47.86
C SER A 39 17.56 -26.04 -46.68
N THR A 40 17.78 -27.35 -46.81
CA THR A 40 18.58 -28.11 -45.85
C THR A 40 20.07 -27.97 -46.14
N GLY A 41 20.48 -27.52 -47.34
CA GLY A 41 21.88 -27.46 -47.74
C GLY A 41 22.53 -28.84 -47.96
N CYS A 42 21.74 -29.92 -47.90
CA CYS A 42 22.18 -31.29 -48.15
C CYS A 42 21.93 -31.66 -49.61
N GLY A 43 22.93 -32.25 -50.27
CA GLY A 43 22.83 -32.75 -51.65
C GLY A 43 21.99 -34.03 -51.75
N ALA A 44 21.74 -34.51 -52.98
CA ALA A 44 20.95 -35.71 -53.22
C ALA A 44 21.49 -36.98 -52.51
N ASP A 45 22.81 -37.02 -52.28
CA ASP A 45 23.59 -38.05 -51.62
C ASP A 45 23.54 -37.98 -50.08
N ARG A 46 23.05 -36.88 -49.50
CA ARG A 46 23.04 -36.63 -48.05
C ARG A 46 21.63 -36.68 -47.45
N LEU A 47 20.84 -37.69 -47.83
CA LEU A 47 19.47 -37.89 -47.33
C LEU A 47 19.39 -38.04 -45.80
N PRO A 48 20.23 -38.84 -45.11
CA PRO A 48 20.15 -38.97 -43.64
C PRO A 48 20.38 -37.64 -42.91
N GLU A 49 21.29 -36.80 -43.43
CA GLU A 49 21.55 -35.46 -42.88
C GLU A 49 20.36 -34.52 -43.13
N ALA A 50 19.71 -34.63 -44.28
CA ALA A 50 18.49 -33.89 -44.60
C ALA A 50 17.31 -34.29 -43.69
N GLU A 51 17.16 -35.59 -43.38
CA GLU A 51 16.14 -36.12 -42.46
C GLU A 51 16.34 -35.59 -41.04
N ARG A 52 17.59 -35.57 -40.56
CA ARG A 52 17.91 -34.95 -39.26
C ARG A 52 17.52 -33.47 -39.22
N ARG A 53 17.82 -32.70 -40.27
CA ARG A 53 17.43 -31.28 -40.38
C ARG A 53 15.91 -31.09 -40.47
N LEU A 54 15.17 -32.03 -41.08
CA LEU A 54 13.70 -32.05 -41.05
C LEU A 54 13.18 -32.31 -39.62
N GLY A 55 13.78 -33.26 -38.89
CA GLY A 55 13.45 -33.54 -37.49
C GLY A 55 13.64 -32.32 -36.59
N GLU A 56 14.79 -31.64 -36.70
CA GLU A 56 15.07 -30.39 -35.99
C GLU A 56 14.05 -29.27 -36.33
N TYR A 57 13.66 -29.18 -37.61
CA TYR A 57 12.65 -28.22 -38.05
C TYR A 57 11.27 -28.50 -37.43
N ILE A 58 10.85 -29.77 -37.41
CA ILE A 58 9.57 -30.18 -36.81
C ILE A 58 9.59 -29.92 -35.30
N ALA A 59 10.65 -30.32 -34.61
CA ALA A 59 10.81 -30.09 -33.17
C ALA A 59 10.77 -28.59 -32.82
N ARG A 60 11.50 -27.76 -33.58
CA ARG A 60 11.45 -26.29 -33.40
C ARG A 60 10.07 -25.73 -33.67
N LYS A 61 9.38 -26.17 -34.74
CA LYS A 61 8.01 -25.72 -35.05
C LYS A 61 7.02 -26.07 -33.94
N GLN A 62 7.13 -27.26 -33.36
CA GLN A 62 6.32 -27.69 -32.21
C GLN A 62 6.64 -26.88 -30.95
N ALA A 63 7.93 -26.62 -30.68
CA ALA A 63 8.34 -25.76 -29.57
C ALA A 63 7.85 -24.31 -29.73
N THR A 64 7.87 -23.75 -30.95
CA THR A 64 7.32 -22.42 -31.24
C THR A 64 5.79 -22.38 -31.14
N ALA A 65 5.09 -23.46 -31.53
CA ALA A 65 3.65 -23.59 -31.34
C ALA A 65 3.26 -23.65 -29.85
N ALA A 66 4.08 -24.28 -29.00
CA ALA A 66 3.92 -24.25 -27.54
C ALA A 66 4.20 -22.88 -26.90
N LEU A 67 4.93 -21.99 -27.61
CA LEU A 67 5.24 -20.61 -27.21
C LEU A 67 4.29 -19.56 -27.80
N THR A 68 3.32 -19.98 -28.62
CA THR A 68 2.22 -19.13 -29.10
C THR A 68 1.11 -19.17 -28.05
N PRO A 69 0.48 -18.05 -27.63
CA PRO A 69 -0.30 -18.04 -26.39
C PRO A 69 -1.37 -19.13 -26.43
N ALA A 70 -1.27 -20.04 -25.46
CA ALA A 70 -2.25 -21.06 -25.19
C ALA A 70 -3.63 -20.42 -25.12
N ALA A 71 -4.66 -21.13 -25.59
CA ALA A 71 -6.05 -20.70 -25.47
C ALA A 71 -6.34 -20.11 -24.08
N PRO A 72 -7.23 -19.10 -23.97
CA PRO A 72 -7.57 -18.48 -22.70
C PRO A 72 -7.84 -19.55 -21.64
N GLN A 73 -7.22 -19.39 -20.47
CA GLN A 73 -7.32 -20.42 -19.44
C GLN A 73 -8.77 -20.55 -18.93
N ASP A 74 -9.20 -21.80 -18.77
CA ASP A 74 -10.53 -22.12 -18.30
C ASP A 74 -10.64 -21.90 -16.77
N PRO A 75 -11.48 -20.95 -16.31
CA PRO A 75 -11.69 -20.71 -14.89
C PRO A 75 -12.22 -21.92 -14.11
N THR A 76 -12.84 -22.90 -14.78
CA THR A 76 -13.43 -24.08 -14.12
C THR A 76 -12.40 -25.10 -13.66
N THR A 77 -11.20 -25.09 -14.25
CA THR A 77 -10.11 -26.02 -13.90
C THR A 77 -8.97 -25.32 -13.15
N LEU A 78 -8.90 -23.99 -13.21
CA LEU A 78 -7.87 -23.19 -12.55
C LEU A 78 -8.15 -23.04 -11.03
N PRO A 79 -7.29 -23.57 -10.14
CA PRO A 79 -7.46 -23.39 -8.70
C PRO A 79 -7.14 -21.96 -8.25
N VAL A 80 -7.92 -21.42 -7.31
CA VAL A 80 -7.66 -20.12 -6.70
C VAL A 80 -6.34 -20.12 -5.93
N ALA A 81 -5.97 -21.25 -5.32
CA ALA A 81 -4.68 -21.41 -4.64
C ALA A 81 -3.49 -21.12 -5.58
N THR A 82 -3.54 -21.60 -6.82
CA THR A 82 -2.49 -21.37 -7.84
C THR A 82 -2.37 -19.89 -8.18
N VAL A 83 -3.52 -19.21 -8.37
CA VAL A 83 -3.56 -17.76 -8.63
C VAL A 83 -2.96 -16.96 -7.48
N LEU A 84 -3.29 -17.32 -6.24
CA LEU A 84 -2.77 -16.67 -5.05
C LEU A 84 -1.28 -16.94 -4.83
N ALA A 85 -0.80 -18.14 -5.15
CA ALA A 85 0.61 -18.51 -5.04
C ALA A 85 1.48 -17.67 -5.99
N LEU A 86 1.10 -17.59 -7.27
CA LEU A 86 1.80 -16.75 -8.24
C LEU A 86 1.80 -15.28 -7.80
N TYR A 87 0.64 -14.78 -7.36
CA TYR A 87 0.54 -13.41 -6.86
C TYR A 87 1.43 -13.14 -5.65
N ALA A 88 1.52 -14.11 -4.72
CA ALA A 88 2.38 -14.02 -3.54
C ALA A 88 3.88 -13.98 -3.92
N GLN A 89 4.27 -14.76 -4.92
CA GLN A 89 5.65 -14.90 -5.36
C GLN A 89 6.12 -13.67 -6.16
N GLU A 90 5.30 -13.21 -7.10
CA GLU A 90 5.75 -12.23 -8.09
C GLU A 90 5.31 -10.80 -7.75
N ARG A 91 4.01 -10.63 -7.47
CA ARG A 91 3.42 -9.29 -7.36
C ARG A 91 3.44 -8.72 -5.95
N ALA A 92 3.15 -9.54 -4.94
CA ALA A 92 3.09 -9.10 -3.55
C ALA A 92 4.39 -8.42 -3.05
N PRO A 93 5.61 -8.90 -3.39
CA PRO A 93 6.86 -8.26 -2.96
C PRO A 93 7.06 -6.84 -3.52
N GLN A 94 6.41 -6.52 -4.63
CA GLN A 94 6.53 -5.23 -5.30
C GLN A 94 5.57 -4.16 -4.74
N LEU A 95 4.63 -4.55 -3.87
CA LEU A 95 3.63 -3.64 -3.33
C LEU A 95 4.22 -2.78 -2.20
N ALA A 96 3.86 -1.49 -2.18
CA ALA A 96 4.29 -0.53 -1.15
C ALA A 96 3.65 -0.74 0.24
N GLY A 97 3.14 -1.93 0.54
CA GLY A 97 2.52 -2.31 1.80
C GLY A 97 3.47 -3.14 2.68
N LYS A 98 3.04 -3.43 3.92
CA LYS A 98 3.78 -4.35 4.79
C LYS A 98 3.67 -5.78 4.24
N PRO A 99 4.78 -6.47 3.92
CA PRO A 99 4.75 -7.83 3.38
C PRO A 99 3.94 -8.81 4.24
N GLU A 100 4.05 -8.69 5.56
CA GLU A 100 3.38 -9.56 6.54
C GLU A 100 1.85 -9.38 6.48
N SER A 101 1.37 -8.19 6.16
CA SER A 101 -0.06 -7.93 6.03
C SER A 101 -0.63 -8.60 4.79
N ILE A 102 0.06 -8.51 3.65
CA ILE A 102 -0.38 -9.17 2.41
C ILE A 102 -0.31 -10.69 2.57
N ALA A 103 0.78 -11.22 3.15
CA ALA A 103 0.90 -12.64 3.45
C ALA A 103 -0.22 -13.13 4.38
N GLY A 104 -0.59 -12.34 5.40
CA GLY A 104 -1.71 -12.63 6.28
C GLY A 104 -3.05 -12.70 5.53
N PHE A 105 -3.29 -11.77 4.60
CA PHE A 105 -4.50 -11.80 3.76
C PHE A 105 -4.53 -13.00 2.83
N ILE A 106 -3.42 -13.33 2.18
CA ILE A 106 -3.31 -14.51 1.30
C ILE A 106 -3.57 -15.79 2.08
N ARG A 107 -3.01 -15.93 3.30
CA ARG A 107 -3.28 -17.07 4.17
C ARG A 107 -4.77 -17.19 4.53
N ALA A 108 -5.41 -16.08 4.87
CA ALA A 108 -6.84 -16.06 5.18
C ALA A 108 -7.70 -16.43 3.95
N LEU A 109 -7.29 -16.00 2.76
CA LEU A 109 -7.94 -16.39 1.50
C LEU A 109 -7.77 -17.88 1.24
N LEU A 110 -6.56 -18.43 1.34
CA LEU A 110 -6.28 -19.85 1.15
C LEU A 110 -7.13 -20.74 2.08
N GLY A 111 -7.38 -20.31 3.32
CA GLY A 111 -8.20 -21.07 4.26
C GLY A 111 -9.67 -21.27 3.86
N PHE A 112 -10.20 -20.49 2.92
CA PHE A 112 -11.58 -20.62 2.42
C PHE A 112 -11.64 -20.95 0.92
N TRP A 113 -10.70 -20.41 0.15
CA TRP A 113 -10.66 -20.51 -1.30
C TRP A 113 -9.68 -21.58 -1.81
N GLY A 114 -8.88 -22.20 -0.93
CA GLY A 114 -7.80 -23.12 -1.32
C GLY A 114 -8.27 -24.26 -2.23
N ASP A 115 -9.39 -24.88 -1.87
CA ASP A 115 -9.96 -26.01 -2.62
C ASP A 115 -10.93 -25.58 -3.73
N LYS A 116 -10.99 -24.28 -4.03
CA LYS A 116 -11.93 -23.69 -4.99
C LYS A 116 -11.27 -23.33 -6.30
N THR A 117 -12.06 -23.39 -7.36
CA THR A 117 -11.68 -22.95 -8.70
C THR A 117 -12.03 -21.48 -8.93
N VAL A 118 -11.41 -20.84 -9.92
CA VAL A 118 -11.68 -19.44 -10.27
C VAL A 118 -13.14 -19.24 -10.70
N ALA A 119 -13.78 -20.23 -11.32
CA ALA A 119 -15.20 -20.21 -11.68
C ALA A 119 -16.14 -20.15 -10.47
N GLU A 120 -15.70 -20.62 -9.29
CA GLU A 120 -16.46 -20.53 -8.05
C GLU A 120 -16.40 -19.15 -7.40
N VAL A 121 -15.60 -18.21 -7.92
CA VAL A 121 -15.57 -16.82 -7.46
C VAL A 121 -16.82 -16.09 -7.97
N LYS A 122 -17.87 -16.10 -7.14
CA LYS A 122 -19.20 -15.54 -7.42
C LYS A 122 -19.61 -14.61 -6.29
N ARG A 123 -20.63 -13.78 -6.53
CA ARG A 123 -21.21 -12.91 -5.48
C ARG A 123 -21.61 -13.72 -4.22
N THR A 124 -22.20 -14.89 -4.40
CA THR A 124 -22.67 -15.76 -3.30
C THR A 124 -21.50 -16.29 -2.46
N THR A 125 -20.44 -16.76 -3.10
CA THR A 125 -19.23 -17.24 -2.40
C THR A 125 -18.42 -16.11 -1.78
N CYS A 126 -18.38 -14.91 -2.38
CA CYS A 126 -17.81 -13.73 -1.72
C CYS A 126 -18.56 -13.35 -0.43
N LYS A 127 -19.91 -13.42 -0.45
CA LYS A 127 -20.72 -13.20 0.77
C LYS A 127 -20.49 -14.29 1.81
N ALA A 128 -20.40 -15.55 1.39
CA ALA A 128 -20.09 -16.67 2.27
C ALA A 128 -18.69 -16.54 2.90
N TYR A 129 -17.70 -16.08 2.13
CA TYR A 129 -16.36 -15.77 2.65
C TYR A 129 -16.42 -14.71 3.74
N VAL A 130 -17.17 -13.62 3.52
CA VAL A 130 -17.29 -12.54 4.52
C VAL A 130 -17.92 -13.06 5.81
N ALA A 131 -19.03 -13.80 5.73
CA ALA A 131 -19.67 -14.40 6.91
C ALA A 131 -18.74 -15.38 7.65
N TRP A 132 -18.06 -16.26 6.91
CA TRP A 132 -17.06 -17.19 7.46
C TRP A 132 -15.90 -16.44 8.14
N ARG A 133 -15.47 -15.32 7.55
CA ARG A 133 -14.33 -14.55 8.02
C ARG A 133 -14.66 -13.74 9.26
N THR A 134 -15.83 -13.12 9.31
CA THR A 134 -16.26 -12.29 10.45
C THR A 134 -16.66 -13.11 11.66
N ALA A 135 -16.90 -14.42 11.52
CA ALA A 135 -17.12 -15.33 12.64
C ALA A 135 -15.82 -15.69 13.39
N GLN A 136 -14.64 -15.32 12.89
CA GLN A 136 -13.35 -15.70 13.46
C GLN A 136 -12.80 -14.68 14.46
N PRO A 137 -12.00 -15.12 15.44
CA PRO A 137 -11.37 -14.22 16.41
C PRO A 137 -10.20 -13.44 15.78
N ARG A 138 -10.06 -12.18 16.18
CA ARG A 138 -9.01 -11.28 15.69
C ARG A 138 -7.72 -11.45 16.48
N GLY A 139 -6.73 -12.11 15.88
CA GLY A 139 -5.40 -12.32 16.48
C GLY A 139 -5.09 -13.76 16.89
N GLY A 140 -5.86 -14.72 16.37
CA GLY A 140 -5.73 -16.15 16.70
C GLY A 140 -6.57 -16.54 17.93
N ALA A 141 -6.67 -17.85 18.18
CA ALA A 141 -7.51 -18.43 19.24
C ALA A 141 -7.15 -17.97 20.66
N SER A 142 -5.89 -17.56 20.90
CA SER A 142 -5.39 -17.11 22.21
C SER A 142 -5.53 -15.60 22.45
N SER A 143 -6.09 -14.84 21.50
CA SER A 143 -6.22 -13.39 21.63
C SER A 143 -7.52 -13.00 22.32
N ARG A 144 -7.47 -12.10 23.32
CA ARG A 144 -8.66 -11.37 23.85
C ARG A 144 -9.24 -10.37 22.83
N GLY A 145 -9.04 -10.61 21.54
CA GLY A 145 -9.52 -9.75 20.46
C GLY A 145 -10.97 -10.09 20.12
N GLY A 146 -11.79 -9.07 19.86
CA GLY A 146 -13.13 -9.29 19.30
C GLY A 146 -13.09 -9.94 17.92
N LEU A 147 -14.25 -10.10 17.30
CA LEU A 147 -14.36 -10.70 15.97
C LEU A 147 -13.70 -9.86 14.88
N ILE A 148 -13.40 -10.51 13.75
CA ILE A 148 -12.83 -9.85 12.58
C ILE A 148 -13.90 -8.98 11.91
N SER A 149 -13.52 -7.76 11.55
CA SER A 149 -14.45 -6.81 10.94
C SER A 149 -14.69 -7.11 9.46
N GLU A 150 -15.87 -6.76 8.96
CA GLU A 150 -16.18 -6.83 7.52
C GLU A 150 -15.17 -6.05 6.67
N GLN A 151 -14.63 -4.94 7.17
CA GLN A 151 -13.60 -4.16 6.48
C GLN A 151 -12.31 -4.94 6.26
N THR A 152 -11.97 -5.87 7.17
CA THR A 152 -10.84 -6.80 7.00
C THR A 152 -11.14 -7.80 5.90
N ALA A 153 -12.32 -8.45 5.94
CA ALA A 153 -12.76 -9.39 4.91
C ALA A 153 -12.84 -8.72 3.52
N ARG A 154 -13.32 -7.47 3.45
CA ARG A 154 -13.30 -6.65 2.25
C ARG A 154 -11.88 -6.47 1.72
N ARG A 155 -10.91 -6.14 2.60
CA ARG A 155 -9.52 -5.93 2.19
C ARG A 155 -8.88 -7.22 1.67
N GLU A 156 -9.23 -8.36 2.25
CA GLU A 156 -8.81 -9.68 1.76
C GLU A 156 -9.39 -9.96 0.37
N LEU A 157 -10.68 -9.68 0.13
CA LEU A 157 -11.29 -9.79 -1.21
C LEU A 157 -10.68 -8.82 -2.24
N GLU A 158 -10.24 -7.62 -1.84
CA GLU A 158 -9.47 -6.71 -2.70
C GLU A 158 -8.12 -7.33 -3.12
N VAL A 159 -7.48 -8.12 -2.25
CA VAL A 159 -6.26 -8.87 -2.59
C VAL A 159 -6.57 -9.98 -3.58
N LEU A 160 -7.65 -10.74 -3.39
CA LEU A 160 -8.10 -11.76 -4.35
C LEU A 160 -8.39 -11.13 -5.73
N GLN A 161 -9.03 -9.96 -5.77
CA GLN A 161 -9.26 -9.22 -7.01
C GLN A 161 -7.95 -8.79 -7.69
N GLY A 162 -6.97 -8.35 -6.90
CA GLY A 162 -5.62 -8.06 -7.38
C GLY A 162 -4.93 -9.28 -7.97
N ALA A 163 -5.03 -10.44 -7.31
CA ALA A 163 -4.45 -11.70 -7.76
C ALA A 163 -5.03 -12.18 -9.09
N LEU A 164 -6.36 -12.17 -9.21
CA LEU A 164 -7.04 -12.51 -10.47
C LEU A 164 -6.71 -11.53 -11.59
N SER A 165 -6.54 -10.24 -11.28
CA SER A 165 -6.17 -9.25 -12.28
C SER A 165 -4.74 -9.39 -12.75
N TYR A 166 -3.83 -9.79 -11.85
CA TYR A 166 -2.45 -10.08 -12.22
C TYR A 166 -2.38 -11.32 -13.12
N TRP A 167 -3.05 -12.42 -12.72
CA TRP A 167 -3.11 -13.64 -13.52
C TRP A 167 -3.68 -13.41 -14.91
N ASP A 168 -4.79 -12.68 -15.01
CA ASP A 168 -5.46 -12.38 -16.28
C ASP A 168 -4.58 -11.55 -17.23
N GLY A 169 -3.72 -10.68 -16.69
CA GLY A 169 -2.75 -9.92 -17.49
C GLY A 169 -1.64 -10.77 -18.10
N GLU A 170 -1.20 -11.82 -17.39
CA GLU A 170 -0.10 -12.69 -17.81
C GLU A 170 -0.57 -13.90 -18.65
N HIS A 171 -1.70 -14.51 -18.27
CA HIS A 171 -2.13 -15.80 -18.80
C HIS A 171 -3.49 -15.77 -19.51
N GLN A 172 -4.21 -14.65 -19.46
CA GLN A 172 -5.55 -14.43 -20.04
C GLN A 172 -6.61 -15.47 -19.61
N LEU A 173 -7.58 -15.04 -18.82
CA LEU A 173 -8.72 -15.90 -18.45
C LEU A 173 -9.78 -15.87 -19.57
N ALA A 174 -10.37 -17.02 -19.90
CA ALA A 174 -11.51 -17.07 -20.81
C ALA A 174 -12.69 -16.21 -20.31
N ARG A 175 -12.85 -16.14 -18.99
CA ARG A 175 -13.77 -15.23 -18.31
C ARG A 175 -13.25 -14.86 -16.93
N LYS A 176 -12.94 -13.59 -16.73
CA LYS A 176 -12.57 -13.07 -15.41
C LYS A 176 -13.79 -12.95 -14.49
N PRO A 177 -13.79 -13.54 -13.28
CA PRO A 177 -14.90 -13.41 -12.35
C PRO A 177 -14.99 -12.00 -11.76
N ARG A 178 -16.22 -11.55 -11.49
CA ARG A 178 -16.48 -10.28 -10.80
C ARG A 178 -16.63 -10.52 -9.30
N ILE A 179 -15.69 -10.00 -8.53
CA ILE A 179 -15.75 -10.04 -7.07
C ILE A 179 -16.75 -9.02 -6.55
N TRP A 180 -17.61 -9.47 -5.64
CA TRP A 180 -18.44 -8.60 -4.82
C TRP A 180 -17.67 -8.20 -3.56
N LEU A 181 -17.79 -6.95 -3.15
CA LEU A 181 -17.16 -6.41 -1.95
C LEU A 181 -18.26 -5.88 -1.01
N PRO A 182 -18.18 -6.13 0.32
CA PRO A 182 -19.05 -5.50 1.32
C PRO A 182 -19.05 -4.00 1.19
N GLU A 183 -20.15 -3.31 1.50
CA GLU A 183 -20.17 -1.86 1.47
C GLU A 183 -19.13 -1.28 2.42
N LYS A 184 -18.53 -0.16 2.00
CA LYS A 184 -17.54 0.50 2.84
C LYS A 184 -18.31 1.27 3.92
N PRO A 185 -18.07 1.01 5.21
CA PRO A 185 -18.78 1.74 6.26
C PRO A 185 -18.44 3.22 6.14
N GLU A 186 -19.47 4.06 6.26
CA GLU A 186 -19.28 5.49 6.46
C GLU A 186 -18.65 5.69 7.83
N SER A 187 -17.57 6.46 7.88
CA SER A 187 -16.92 6.77 9.15
C SER A 187 -17.43 8.15 9.58
N PRO A 188 -18.17 8.26 10.69
CA PRO A 188 -18.75 9.53 11.16
C PRO A 188 -17.67 10.45 11.79
N ARG A 189 -16.43 10.39 11.32
CA ARG A 189 -15.31 11.12 11.94
C ARG A 189 -15.56 12.62 11.81
N SER A 190 -15.91 13.23 12.92
CA SER A 190 -15.77 14.67 13.09
C SER A 190 -14.33 15.01 13.47
N ALA A 191 -13.92 16.26 13.24
CA ALA A 191 -12.68 16.76 13.81
C ALA A 191 -12.84 16.97 15.32
N LEU A 192 -11.74 16.86 16.07
CA LEU A 192 -11.76 17.29 17.47
C LEU A 192 -12.03 18.81 17.54
N THR A 193 -12.90 19.20 18.45
CA THR A 193 -13.03 20.60 18.86
C THR A 193 -11.74 21.07 19.54
N ARG A 194 -11.55 22.39 19.65
CA ARG A 194 -10.40 22.95 20.38
C ARG A 194 -10.37 22.49 21.85
N SER A 195 -11.54 22.37 22.47
CA SER A 195 -11.69 21.92 23.86
C SER A 195 -11.32 20.45 24.04
N GLU A 196 -11.73 19.57 23.12
CA GLU A 196 -11.36 18.14 23.16
C GLU A 196 -9.87 17.94 22.90
N ALA A 197 -9.29 18.66 21.94
CA ALA A 197 -7.85 18.63 21.70
C ALA A 197 -7.05 19.12 22.92
N ALA A 198 -7.55 20.16 23.61
CA ALA A 198 -6.97 20.65 24.85
C ALA A 198 -7.10 19.64 26.00
N ALA A 199 -8.27 19.01 26.16
CA ALA A 199 -8.52 17.96 27.16
C ALA A 199 -7.58 16.76 26.95
N LEU A 200 -7.41 16.31 25.70
CA LEU A 200 -6.50 15.23 25.36
C LEU A 200 -5.03 15.58 25.67
N LEU A 201 -4.60 16.81 25.36
CA LEU A 201 -3.27 17.29 25.71
C LEU A 201 -3.07 17.40 27.22
N LEU A 202 -4.10 17.85 27.96
CA LEU A 202 -4.07 17.94 29.41
C LEU A 202 -3.94 16.53 30.03
N ALA A 203 -4.67 15.55 29.51
CA ALA A 203 -4.55 14.16 29.92
C ALA A 203 -3.17 13.55 29.63
N ALA A 204 -2.55 13.91 28.50
CA ALA A 204 -1.18 13.52 28.19
C ALA A 204 -0.15 14.20 29.10
N ARG A 205 -0.47 15.37 29.68
CA ARG A 205 0.32 16.04 30.74
C ARG A 205 0.06 15.46 32.13
N GLY A 206 -0.79 14.43 32.23
CA GLY A 206 -1.09 13.64 33.41
C GLY A 206 -2.13 14.27 34.33
N TRP A 207 -3.22 14.70 33.73
CA TRP A 207 -4.48 14.95 34.41
C TRP A 207 -5.51 13.91 34.01
N ARG A 208 -6.57 13.74 34.80
CA ARG A 208 -7.73 12.92 34.46
C ARG A 208 -9.00 13.72 34.75
N LYS A 209 -9.95 13.67 33.83
CA LYS A 209 -11.29 14.19 34.01
C LYS A 209 -12.13 13.15 34.75
N THR A 210 -12.72 13.53 35.87
CA THR A 210 -13.63 12.69 36.65
C THR A 210 -15.03 12.71 36.03
N GLU A 211 -15.91 11.81 36.48
CA GLU A 211 -17.31 11.78 36.05
C GLU A 211 -18.03 13.10 36.33
N ASP A 212 -17.77 13.73 37.49
CA ASP A 212 -18.26 15.09 37.82
C ASP A 212 -17.64 16.22 36.97
N GLY A 213 -16.80 15.91 35.98
CA GLY A 213 -16.16 16.87 35.09
C GLY A 213 -14.94 17.61 35.65
N ARG A 214 -14.49 17.32 36.87
CA ARG A 214 -13.31 17.93 37.52
C ARG A 214 -12.01 17.32 37.01
N TRP A 215 -10.91 18.08 37.07
CA TRP A 215 -9.58 17.60 36.70
C TRP A 215 -8.75 17.25 37.93
N VAL A 216 -8.31 15.99 38.00
CA VAL A 216 -7.42 15.50 39.06
C VAL A 216 -6.03 15.23 38.51
N ARG A 217 -5.00 15.52 39.31
CA ARG A 217 -3.60 15.33 38.91
C ARG A 217 -3.19 13.88 39.14
N LEU A 218 -2.59 13.26 38.12
CA LEU A 218 -2.04 11.91 38.22
C LEU A 218 -0.63 11.91 38.83
N TYR A 219 -0.24 10.76 39.38
CA TYR A 219 1.08 10.53 39.96
C TYR A 219 2.23 10.88 39.02
N HIS A 220 3.38 11.22 39.61
CA HIS A 220 4.58 11.59 38.87
C HIS A 220 5.00 10.53 37.84
N SER A 221 4.98 9.25 38.23
CA SER A 221 5.34 8.13 37.35
C SER A 221 4.45 8.05 36.11
N THR A 222 3.13 8.22 36.26
CA THR A 222 2.17 8.25 35.14
C THR A 222 2.46 9.42 34.19
N ARG A 223 2.76 10.60 34.73
CA ARG A 223 3.11 11.79 33.95
C ARG A 223 4.38 11.58 33.14
N ALA A 224 5.44 11.06 33.77
CA ALA A 224 6.70 10.76 33.10
C ALA A 224 6.49 9.75 31.96
N ASN A 225 5.70 8.70 32.20
CA ASN A 225 5.38 7.69 31.20
C ASN A 225 4.58 8.22 30.00
N ARG A 226 3.91 9.38 30.12
CA ARG A 226 3.08 9.97 29.05
C ARG A 226 3.74 11.13 28.31
N ALA A 227 4.94 11.56 28.70
CA ALA A 227 5.60 12.73 28.11
C ALA A 227 5.68 12.66 26.57
N HIS A 228 5.95 11.46 26.03
CA HIS A 228 6.02 11.21 24.59
C HIS A 228 4.67 11.35 23.87
N VAL A 229 3.55 11.05 24.55
CA VAL A 229 2.20 11.21 24.01
C VAL A 229 1.88 12.69 23.83
N ALA A 230 2.27 13.55 24.78
CA ALA A 230 2.09 14.99 24.65
C ALA A 230 2.88 15.57 23.46
N ARG A 231 4.12 15.10 23.25
CA ARG A 231 4.93 15.46 22.08
C ARG A 231 4.24 15.04 20.78
N PHE A 232 3.75 13.80 20.73
CA PHE A 232 3.03 13.25 19.59
C PHE A 232 1.78 14.05 19.24
N ILE A 233 0.95 14.39 20.24
CA ILE A 233 -0.29 15.16 20.04
C ILE A 233 0.00 16.51 19.40
N LEU A 234 0.98 17.25 19.96
CA LEU A 234 1.36 18.56 19.46
C LEU A 234 1.91 18.47 18.04
N LEU A 235 2.83 17.55 17.76
CA LEU A 235 3.37 17.36 16.41
C LEU A 235 2.27 17.01 15.40
N ALA A 236 1.34 16.14 15.76
CA ALA A 236 0.27 15.72 14.86
C ALA A 236 -0.72 16.85 14.56
N LEU A 237 -1.17 17.61 15.55
CA LEU A 237 -2.11 18.72 15.36
C LEU A 237 -1.48 19.88 14.61
N TYR A 238 -0.24 20.25 14.94
CA TYR A 238 0.40 21.41 14.31
C TYR A 238 0.88 21.14 12.89
N THR A 239 1.28 19.91 12.56
CA THR A 239 1.90 19.60 11.25
C THR A 239 1.00 18.76 10.35
N GLY A 240 -0.10 18.22 10.88
CA GLY A 240 -0.95 17.25 10.20
C GLY A 240 -0.23 16.00 9.73
N SER A 241 0.97 15.69 10.24
CA SER A 241 1.79 14.57 9.73
C SER A 241 1.18 13.22 10.08
N ARG A 242 1.43 12.20 9.25
CA ARG A 242 0.99 10.82 9.52
C ARG A 242 1.73 10.27 10.74
N SER A 243 1.08 9.43 11.54
CA SER A 243 1.65 8.90 12.79
C SER A 243 3.02 8.23 12.59
N GLY A 244 3.20 7.47 11.51
CA GLY A 244 4.49 6.85 11.18
C GLY A 244 5.62 7.87 10.99
N VAL A 245 5.34 9.01 10.36
CA VAL A 245 6.34 10.09 10.18
C VAL A 245 6.71 10.72 11.52
N ILE A 246 5.73 10.90 12.41
CA ILE A 246 5.95 11.52 13.72
C ILE A 246 6.75 10.60 14.65
N LEU A 247 6.43 9.30 14.63
CA LEU A 247 7.14 8.30 15.42
C LEU A 247 8.57 8.07 14.93
N ASP A 248 8.79 8.18 13.63
CA ASP A 248 10.12 8.06 13.02
C ASP A 248 10.97 9.35 13.11
N LEU A 249 10.38 10.47 13.54
CA LEU A 249 11.04 11.78 13.54
C LEU A 249 12.29 11.81 14.42
N SER A 250 13.42 12.15 13.80
CA SER A 250 14.73 12.31 14.44
C SER A 250 15.10 13.77 14.68
N TRP A 251 15.92 14.01 15.69
CA TRP A 251 16.52 15.32 15.97
C TRP A 251 17.58 15.74 14.97
N GLU A 252 18.22 14.76 14.34
CA GLU A 252 19.37 14.96 13.44
C GLU A 252 19.00 14.55 12.02
N LYS A 253 19.67 15.18 11.05
CA LYS A 253 19.50 14.88 9.63
C LYS A 253 19.75 13.39 9.37
N SER A 254 18.81 12.73 8.71
CA SER A 254 18.86 11.30 8.45
C SER A 254 18.64 11.00 6.97
N ALA A 255 19.34 9.98 6.47
CA ALA A 255 19.12 9.43 5.14
C ALA A 255 17.85 8.57 5.05
N VAL A 256 17.45 7.95 6.18
CA VAL A 256 16.45 6.88 6.24
C VAL A 256 15.29 7.16 7.18
N SER A 257 15.27 8.35 7.80
CA SER A 257 14.19 8.76 8.70
C SER A 257 13.78 10.21 8.49
N ALA A 258 12.54 10.52 8.84
CA ALA A 258 12.11 11.90 9.02
C ALA A 258 13.00 12.63 10.04
N TRP A 259 13.20 13.93 9.86
CA TRP A 259 14.04 14.73 10.77
C TRP A 259 13.57 16.18 10.88
N VAL A 260 14.05 16.87 11.92
CA VAL A 260 13.72 18.28 12.16
C VAL A 260 14.95 19.18 12.11
N ASP A 261 14.85 20.26 11.35
CA ASP A 261 15.79 21.37 11.34
C ASP A 261 15.27 22.46 12.29
N LEU A 262 15.86 22.57 13.49
CA LEU A 262 15.45 23.54 14.50
C LEU A 262 15.96 24.96 14.25
N GLU A 263 16.95 25.10 13.38
CA GLU A 263 17.51 26.38 12.98
C GLU A 263 16.60 27.03 11.94
N ARG A 264 16.33 26.31 10.84
CA ARG A 264 15.45 26.76 9.76
C ARG A 264 13.96 26.64 10.11
N GLY A 265 13.62 25.87 11.15
CA GLY A 265 12.24 25.63 11.55
C GLY A 265 11.47 24.79 10.53
N ILE A 266 12.10 23.75 10.00
CA ILE A 266 11.54 22.87 8.97
C ILE A 266 11.48 21.43 9.49
N LEU A 267 10.33 20.79 9.32
CA LEU A 267 10.17 19.35 9.50
C LEU A 267 10.27 18.66 8.14
N TYR A 268 11.29 17.83 7.96
CA TYR A 268 11.45 16.96 6.81
C TYR A 268 10.79 15.61 7.10
N ARG A 269 9.69 15.32 6.39
CA ARG A 269 8.84 14.14 6.66
C ARG A 269 9.39 12.81 6.14
N ARG A 270 10.61 12.81 5.63
CA ARG A 270 11.33 11.66 5.07
C ARG A 270 12.83 11.91 5.16
N GLY A 271 13.60 10.84 5.16
CA GLY A 271 15.04 10.89 5.03
C GLY A 271 15.49 11.39 3.65
N THR A 272 16.73 11.84 3.56
CA THR A 272 17.26 12.43 2.32
C THR A 272 17.42 11.43 1.18
N ALA A 273 17.57 10.14 1.49
CA ALA A 273 17.66 9.06 0.49
C ALA A 273 16.30 8.36 0.26
N GLU A 274 15.27 8.69 1.04
CA GLU A 274 13.94 8.10 0.87
C GLU A 274 13.21 8.68 -0.33
N ARG A 275 12.74 7.80 -1.22
CA ARG A 275 11.86 8.20 -2.33
C ARG A 275 10.50 8.65 -1.78
N ASP A 276 9.94 9.67 -2.42
CA ASP A 276 8.56 10.08 -2.12
C ASP A 276 7.58 9.15 -2.83
N HIS A 277 6.37 9.04 -2.29
CA HIS A 277 5.30 8.28 -2.93
C HIS A 277 4.36 9.23 -3.67
N HIS A 278 4.04 8.90 -4.93
CA HIS A 278 3.14 9.69 -5.79
C HIS A 278 1.80 10.04 -5.11
N ASN A 279 1.18 9.08 -4.40
CA ASN A 279 -0.11 9.26 -3.73
C ASN A 279 -0.02 9.56 -2.22
N LYS A 280 1.13 9.31 -1.59
CA LYS A 280 1.34 9.48 -0.14
C LYS A 280 2.52 10.39 0.13
N ARG A 281 2.46 11.57 -0.50
CA ARG A 281 3.53 12.56 -0.46
C ARG A 281 3.90 12.92 0.97
N ARG A 282 5.20 13.16 1.19
CA ARG A 282 5.79 13.58 2.46
C ARG A 282 6.62 14.86 2.26
N PRO A 283 5.98 15.98 1.87
CA PRO A 283 6.68 17.22 1.64
C PRO A 283 7.27 17.76 2.96
N PRO A 284 8.32 18.59 2.91
CA PRO A 284 8.74 19.37 4.07
C PRO A 284 7.60 20.27 4.58
N ALA A 285 7.58 20.56 5.87
CA ALA A 285 6.66 21.53 6.46
C ALA A 285 7.37 22.55 7.31
N ARG A 286 7.00 23.82 7.12
CA ARG A 286 7.38 24.90 8.02
C ARG A 286 6.72 24.69 9.38
N LEU A 287 7.52 24.79 10.43
CA LEU A 287 7.06 24.64 11.81
C LEU A 287 6.47 25.96 12.32
N PRO A 288 5.24 25.94 12.86
CA PRO A 288 4.70 27.10 13.56
C PRO A 288 5.60 27.49 14.75
N GLY A 289 5.79 28.78 15.00
CA GLY A 289 6.72 29.28 16.03
C GLY A 289 6.47 28.70 17.43
N ARG A 290 5.19 28.49 17.80
CA ARG A 290 4.81 27.82 19.06
C ARG A 290 5.37 26.39 19.14
N LEU A 291 5.20 25.59 18.09
CA LEU A 291 5.73 24.22 18.03
C LEU A 291 7.27 24.22 18.02
N LEU A 292 7.90 25.15 17.30
CA LEU A 292 9.36 25.27 17.27
C LEU A 292 9.93 25.54 18.67
N GLY A 293 9.29 26.41 19.45
CA GLY A 293 9.65 26.65 20.85
C GLY A 293 9.54 25.39 21.72
N HIS A 294 8.51 24.55 21.50
CA HIS A 294 8.42 23.25 22.17
C HIS A 294 9.56 22.31 21.77
N LEU A 295 9.85 22.19 20.47
CA LEU A 295 10.90 21.31 19.96
C LEU A 295 12.29 21.69 20.49
N ARG A 296 12.63 22.98 20.52
CA ARG A 296 13.91 23.45 21.09
C ARG A 296 14.03 23.09 22.58
N ARG A 297 12.97 23.27 23.36
CA ARG A 297 12.94 22.86 24.77
C ARG A 297 13.11 21.34 24.92
N TRP A 298 12.42 20.55 24.11
CA TRP A 298 12.52 19.10 24.14
C TRP A 298 13.92 18.61 23.75
N ARG A 299 14.55 19.17 22.71
CA ARG A 299 15.93 18.83 22.34
C ARG A 299 16.90 19.10 23.50
N LYS A 300 16.75 20.23 24.21
CA LYS A 300 17.57 20.53 25.40
C LYS A 300 17.35 19.49 26.52
N MET A 301 16.12 19.07 26.76
CA MET A 301 15.80 18.02 27.74
C MET A 301 16.40 16.68 27.34
N ASP A 302 16.32 16.33 26.06
CA ASP A 302 16.83 15.05 25.55
C ASP A 302 18.35 15.02 25.54
N LEU A 303 19.03 16.13 25.20
CA LEU A 303 20.50 16.22 25.31
C LEU A 303 20.98 16.05 26.76
N ARG A 304 20.28 16.64 27.74
CA ARG A 304 20.59 16.42 29.16
C ARG A 304 20.39 14.96 29.56
N ARG A 305 19.32 14.32 29.09
CA ARG A 305 19.06 12.91 29.37
C ARG A 305 20.08 11.99 28.68
N GLU A 306 20.48 12.32 27.45
CA GLU A 306 21.52 11.60 26.72
C GLU A 306 22.85 11.66 27.48
N ALA A 307 23.24 12.84 27.99
CA ALA A 307 24.44 12.99 28.80
C ALA A 307 24.44 12.05 30.02
N VAL A 308 23.33 11.96 30.76
CA VAL A 308 23.18 11.03 31.89
C VAL A 308 23.25 9.56 31.43
N LEU A 309 22.62 9.21 30.30
CA LEU A 309 22.70 7.85 29.77
C LEU A 309 24.14 7.48 29.37
N ARG A 310 24.93 8.47 28.91
CA ARG A 310 26.33 8.27 28.53
C ARG A 310 27.28 8.01 29.68
N GLU A 311 26.89 8.35 30.90
CA GLU A 311 27.66 7.96 32.10
C GLU A 311 27.69 6.44 32.27
N ALA A 312 26.62 5.73 31.85
CA ALA A 312 26.53 4.27 31.91
C ALA A 312 26.94 3.59 30.59
N ASP A 313 26.64 4.21 29.45
CA ASP A 313 26.99 3.71 28.11
C ASP A 313 27.46 4.88 27.23
N PRO A 314 28.78 5.07 27.03
CA PRO A 314 29.32 6.17 26.24
C PRO A 314 28.77 6.27 24.80
N THR A 315 28.21 5.19 24.27
CA THR A 315 27.63 5.13 22.91
C THR A 315 26.15 5.54 22.87
N ALA A 316 25.51 5.74 24.02
CA ALA A 316 24.10 6.09 24.10
C ALA A 316 23.77 7.37 23.32
N ARG A 317 22.71 7.28 22.50
CA ARG A 317 22.17 8.38 21.70
C ARG A 317 20.64 8.44 21.78
N LEU A 318 20.10 9.62 22.07
CA LEU A 318 18.68 9.94 21.99
C LEU A 318 18.38 10.66 20.67
N ILE A 319 18.28 9.86 19.61
CA ILE A 319 18.11 10.35 18.23
C ILE A 319 16.65 10.74 17.96
N LYS A 320 15.68 10.01 18.49
CA LYS A 320 14.25 10.17 18.16
C LYS A 320 13.58 11.25 19.01
N VAL A 321 12.75 12.08 18.37
CA VAL A 321 11.93 13.11 19.03
C VAL A 321 10.85 12.49 19.92
N ILE A 322 10.26 11.40 19.46
CA ILE A 322 9.31 10.58 20.22
C ILE A 322 10.04 9.34 20.72
N HIS A 323 10.22 9.26 22.04
CA HIS A 323 10.85 8.12 22.69
C HIS A 323 10.19 7.86 24.05
N HIS A 324 10.16 6.60 24.50
CA HIS A 324 9.72 6.24 25.85
C HIS A 324 10.91 5.65 26.61
N GLY A 325 11.25 6.22 27.76
CA GLY A 325 12.45 5.84 28.53
C GLY A 325 13.79 6.16 27.84
N GLY A 326 13.79 6.62 26.59
CA GLY A 326 15.00 6.79 25.77
C GLY A 326 14.98 5.93 24.51
N GLN A 327 14.06 4.96 24.45
CA GLN A 327 13.91 4.03 23.34
C GLN A 327 12.89 4.55 22.33
N ALA A 328 13.14 4.28 21.05
CA ALA A 328 12.19 4.53 19.98
C ALA A 328 10.91 3.71 20.19
N ILE A 329 9.77 4.20 19.69
CA ILE A 329 8.50 3.48 19.78
C ILE A 329 7.84 3.36 18.41
N ASP A 330 7.34 2.18 18.09
CA ASP A 330 6.65 1.92 16.81
C ASP A 330 5.15 2.21 16.86
N LYS A 331 4.57 2.21 18.08
CA LYS A 331 3.12 2.32 18.30
C LYS A 331 2.82 3.27 19.45
N ILE A 332 1.97 4.26 19.19
CA ILE A 332 1.51 5.23 20.19
C ILE A 332 0.19 4.83 20.87
N ASN A 333 -0.53 3.83 20.31
CA ASN A 333 -1.92 3.54 20.64
C ASN A 333 -2.17 3.31 22.12
N ARG A 334 -1.28 2.58 22.81
CA ARG A 334 -1.48 2.27 24.24
C ARG A 334 -1.50 3.54 25.10
N GLY A 335 -0.49 4.40 24.94
CA GLY A 335 -0.39 5.67 25.67
C GLY A 335 -1.49 6.64 25.26
N PHE A 336 -1.78 6.74 23.96
CA PHE A 336 -2.85 7.58 23.45
C PHE A 336 -4.23 7.18 23.99
N ASN A 337 -4.58 5.89 23.95
CA ASN A 337 -5.88 5.39 24.43
C ASN A 337 -6.05 5.61 25.94
N ALA A 338 -4.96 5.50 26.73
CA ALA A 338 -5.02 5.85 28.14
C ALA A 338 -5.31 7.35 28.35
N CYS A 339 -4.66 8.23 27.57
CA CYS A 339 -4.91 9.68 27.64
C CYS A 339 -6.32 10.04 27.14
N ARG A 340 -6.82 9.37 26.10
CA ARG A 340 -8.18 9.54 25.57
C ARG A 340 -9.24 9.22 26.63
N ARG A 341 -9.10 8.08 27.32
CA ARG A 341 -10.00 7.70 28.42
C ARG A 341 -9.94 8.73 29.56
N ASP A 342 -8.74 9.15 29.95
CA ASP A 342 -8.56 10.16 30.99
C ASP A 342 -9.07 11.56 30.58
N ALA A 343 -9.24 11.81 29.28
CA ALA A 343 -9.86 13.03 28.75
C ALA A 343 -11.39 12.89 28.56
N ALA A 344 -11.97 11.73 28.86
CA ALA A 344 -13.37 11.38 28.63
C ALA A 344 -13.83 11.60 27.18
N LEU A 345 -12.98 11.25 26.21
CA LEU A 345 -13.30 11.31 24.77
C LEU A 345 -13.85 9.97 24.26
N ALA A 346 -14.67 10.01 23.21
CA ALA A 346 -15.27 8.84 22.59
C ALA A 346 -14.23 7.77 22.15
N ASP A 347 -14.66 6.51 22.10
CA ASP A 347 -13.78 5.35 21.87
C ASP A 347 -13.21 5.25 20.44
N ASP A 348 -13.86 5.89 19.48
CA ASP A 348 -13.46 5.96 18.08
C ASP A 348 -12.41 7.04 17.79
N VAL A 349 -12.11 7.92 18.77
CA VAL A 349 -11.01 8.88 18.71
C VAL A 349 -9.68 8.12 18.72
N THR A 350 -9.01 8.10 17.56
CA THR A 350 -7.73 7.39 17.37
C THR A 350 -6.59 8.37 17.11
N PRO A 351 -5.30 7.96 17.16
CA PRO A 351 -4.19 8.83 16.82
C PRO A 351 -4.30 9.51 15.44
N HIS A 352 -5.02 8.87 14.50
CA HIS A 352 -5.24 9.43 13.17
C HIS A 352 -6.22 10.62 13.16
N TRP A 353 -7.09 10.74 14.16
CA TRP A 353 -7.98 11.89 14.31
C TRP A 353 -7.22 13.20 14.42
N LEU A 354 -5.99 13.20 14.95
CA LEU A 354 -5.20 14.43 15.04
C LEU A 354 -4.83 14.99 13.66
N ARG A 355 -4.51 14.12 12.68
CA ARG A 355 -4.29 14.55 11.30
C ARG A 355 -5.59 15.00 10.65
N HIS A 356 -6.69 14.28 10.86
CA HIS A 356 -8.01 14.68 10.39
C HIS A 356 -8.38 16.07 10.92
N THR A 357 -8.19 16.28 12.22
CA THR A 357 -8.46 17.54 12.92
C THR A 357 -7.62 18.66 12.33
N ALA A 358 -6.32 18.44 12.11
CA ALA A 358 -5.45 19.43 11.48
C ALA A 358 -5.93 19.81 10.06
N ALA A 359 -6.40 18.84 9.26
CA ALA A 359 -6.93 19.09 7.93
C ALA A 359 -8.24 19.88 7.98
N THR A 360 -9.20 19.46 8.81
CA THR A 360 -10.47 20.14 9.01
C THR A 360 -10.26 21.57 9.53
N TRP A 361 -9.40 21.78 10.52
CA TRP A 361 -9.13 23.12 11.07
C TRP A 361 -8.51 24.09 10.06
N LEU A 362 -7.76 23.59 9.06
CA LEU A 362 -7.28 24.41 7.95
C LEU A 362 -8.43 24.79 7.01
N MET A 363 -9.36 23.88 6.75
CA MET A 363 -10.53 24.13 5.91
C MET A 363 -11.53 25.10 6.58
N GLU A 364 -11.82 24.90 7.86
CA GLU A 364 -12.67 25.80 8.66
C GLU A 364 -12.11 27.23 8.74
N ARG A 365 -10.79 27.39 8.58
CA ARG A 365 -10.10 28.69 8.59
C ARG A 365 -9.93 29.29 7.19
N GLY A 366 -10.59 28.72 6.18
CA GLY A 366 -10.56 29.27 4.82
C GLY A 366 -9.22 29.15 4.11
N VAL A 367 -8.26 28.37 4.62
CA VAL A 367 -6.93 28.24 3.99
C VAL A 367 -7.08 27.74 2.55
N ASP A 368 -6.33 28.35 1.63
CA ASP A 368 -6.30 27.93 0.24
C ASP A 368 -6.03 26.41 0.11
N LEU A 369 -6.77 25.75 -0.79
CA LEU A 369 -6.72 24.29 -0.94
C LEU A 369 -5.34 23.81 -1.37
N TRP A 370 -4.66 24.55 -2.24
CA TRP A 370 -3.32 24.19 -2.70
C TRP A 370 -2.31 24.32 -1.56
N LEU A 371 -2.35 25.40 -0.79
CA LEU A 371 -1.49 25.59 0.39
C LEU A 371 -1.73 24.49 1.43
N ALA A 372 -2.98 24.20 1.77
CA ALA A 372 -3.31 23.16 2.75
C ALA A 372 -2.92 21.76 2.27
N ALA A 373 -3.18 21.43 1.00
CA ALA A 373 -2.83 20.12 0.43
C ALA A 373 -1.32 19.88 0.41
N ASN A 374 -0.54 20.90 -0.01
CA ASN A 374 0.92 20.85 0.04
C ASN A 374 1.44 20.78 1.47
N TYR A 375 0.84 21.53 2.41
CA TYR A 375 1.22 21.47 3.81
C TYR A 375 0.99 20.08 4.41
N LEU A 376 -0.14 19.44 4.10
CA LEU A 376 -0.53 18.14 4.65
C LEU A 376 0.06 16.93 3.90
N GLY A 377 0.61 17.13 2.70
CA GLY A 377 1.13 16.03 1.87
C GLY A 377 0.03 15.12 1.32
N MET A 378 -0.99 15.72 0.71
CA MET A 378 -2.03 15.03 -0.07
C MET A 378 -2.36 15.80 -1.35
N SER A 379 -3.09 15.20 -2.29
CA SER A 379 -3.57 15.95 -3.46
C SER A 379 -4.71 16.88 -3.08
N VAL A 380 -4.89 17.97 -3.85
CA VAL A 380 -6.04 18.89 -3.69
C VAL A 380 -7.35 18.12 -3.80
N THR A 381 -7.49 17.24 -4.80
CA THR A 381 -8.67 16.38 -4.97
C THR A 381 -8.96 15.51 -3.74
N THR A 382 -7.92 14.98 -3.07
CA THR A 382 -8.12 14.20 -1.82
C THR A 382 -8.59 15.10 -0.69
N LEU A 383 -8.01 16.29 -0.56
CA LEU A 383 -8.36 17.25 0.48
C LEU A 383 -9.80 17.74 0.30
N GLU A 384 -10.17 18.14 -0.90
CA GLU A 384 -11.51 18.61 -1.26
C GLU A 384 -12.56 17.53 -1.03
N LYS A 385 -12.34 16.32 -1.56
CA LYS A 385 -13.27 15.19 -1.40
C LYS A 385 -13.57 14.85 0.06
N HIS A 386 -12.58 14.94 0.94
CA HIS A 386 -12.71 14.50 2.32
C HIS A 386 -12.98 15.62 3.34
N TYR A 387 -12.57 16.85 3.06
CA TYR A 387 -12.62 17.95 4.03
C TYR A 387 -13.22 19.24 3.47
N GLY A 388 -13.50 19.32 2.16
CA GLY A 388 -13.98 20.54 1.51
C GLY A 388 -15.31 21.06 2.06
N HIS A 389 -16.17 20.15 2.54
CA HIS A 389 -17.47 20.47 3.15
C HIS A 389 -17.38 21.30 4.44
N HIS A 390 -16.19 21.41 5.06
CA HIS A 390 -15.98 22.24 6.26
C HIS A 390 -15.66 23.72 5.96
N ARG A 391 -15.56 24.13 4.69
CA ARG A 391 -15.33 25.53 4.33
C ARG A 391 -16.64 26.32 4.46
N LEU A 392 -16.78 27.04 5.57
CA LEU A 392 -17.95 27.91 5.82
C LEU A 392 -18.01 29.09 4.85
N ASP A 393 -16.88 29.59 4.35
CA ASP A 393 -16.82 30.78 3.48
C ASP A 393 -17.60 30.64 2.17
N PHE A 394 -17.68 29.42 1.61
CA PHE A 394 -18.49 29.16 0.42
C PHE A 394 -19.98 29.22 0.72
N GLN A 395 -20.39 28.76 1.91
CA GLN A 395 -21.78 28.86 2.36
C GLN A 395 -22.13 30.29 2.72
N ALA A 396 -21.23 31.06 3.33
CA ALA A 396 -21.44 32.48 3.63
C ALA A 396 -21.60 33.32 2.35
N THR A 397 -20.77 33.06 1.32
CA THR A 397 -20.88 33.74 0.02
C THR A 397 -22.18 33.36 -0.70
N ALA A 398 -22.53 32.07 -0.73
CA ALA A 398 -23.79 31.61 -1.31
C ALA A 398 -25.01 32.16 -0.56
N SER A 399 -24.95 32.16 0.78
CA SER A 399 -25.95 32.71 1.68
C SER A 399 -26.11 34.22 1.49
N GLY A 400 -25.02 34.97 1.34
CA GLY A 400 -25.08 36.40 1.05
C GLY A 400 -25.71 36.68 -0.31
N ARG A 401 -25.35 35.91 -1.34
CA ARG A 401 -25.91 36.07 -2.69
C ARG A 401 -27.38 35.69 -2.78
N ILE A 402 -27.82 34.64 -2.09
CA ILE A 402 -29.24 34.27 -2.05
C ILE A 402 -30.05 35.27 -1.22
N ALA A 403 -29.48 35.78 -0.13
CA ALA A 403 -30.11 36.82 0.68
C ALA A 403 -30.21 38.17 -0.05
N SER A 404 -29.31 38.48 -0.99
CA SER A 404 -29.42 39.66 -1.85
C SER A 404 -30.37 39.50 -3.05
N ALA A 405 -30.85 38.28 -3.29
CA ALA A 405 -31.75 37.95 -4.40
C ALA A 405 -33.23 37.85 -3.98
N VAL A 406 -33.50 37.90 -2.67
CA VAL A 406 -34.83 38.01 -2.03
C VAL A 406 -34.91 39.39 -1.40
#